data_AF-A0A8S3JQ08-F1
#
_entry.id   AF-A0A8S3JQ08-F1
#
_cell.length_a   1.000
_cell.length_b   1.000
_cell.length_c   1.000
_cell.angle_alpha   90.00
_cell.angle_beta   90.00
_cell.angle_gamma   90.00
#
_symmetry.space_group_name_H-M   'P 1'
#
loop_
_entity.id
_entity.type
_entity.pdbx_description
1 polymer ?
#
loop_
_entity_poly.entity_id
_entity_poly.type
_entity_poly.pdbx_seq_one_letter_code
_entity_poly.pdbx_strand_id
1 'polypeptide(L)'
;FLNSSVPGLSAAIKLKQLAAQQSKELRVCVIEKASTFGAHTLSGACIETRALDELIPDWKEKGAPLNNPVTKDRFYYLTKNSAIPIPIFKGLPMYNHGNYIVRLGKLIGWLGEQAEAAGVEMYPAT
;
A
#
# COMPACT_ATOMS: atom_id res chain seq x y z
N PHE A 1 -14.08 -8.12 -5.38
CA PHE A 1 -13.28 -8.17 -4.14
C PHE A 1 -14.09 -7.56 -3.02
N LEU A 2 -14.17 -8.27 -1.89
CA LEU A 2 -14.72 -7.72 -0.65
C LEU A 2 -13.58 -6.98 0.06
N ASN A 3 -13.76 -5.69 0.36
CA ASN A 3 -12.83 -4.81 1.08
C ASN A 3 -11.67 -4.20 0.24
N SER A 4 -11.46 -2.90 0.39
CA SER A 4 -10.49 -2.07 -0.35
C SER A 4 -9.07 -2.05 0.23
N SER A 5 -8.64 -3.15 0.84
CA SER A 5 -7.28 -3.29 1.34
C SER A 5 -6.22 -3.21 0.23
N VAL A 6 -4.95 -2.98 0.59
CA VAL A 6 -3.83 -3.01 -0.36
C VAL A 6 -3.82 -4.28 -1.22
N PRO A 7 -3.95 -5.50 -0.68
CA PRO A 7 -4.04 -6.71 -1.52
C PRO A 7 -5.27 -6.73 -2.44
N GLY A 8 -6.44 -6.29 -1.93
CA GLY A 8 -7.69 -6.28 -2.70
C GLY A 8 -7.62 -5.35 -3.91
N LEU A 9 -7.15 -4.13 -3.71
CA LEU A 9 -6.96 -3.15 -4.79
C LEU A 9 -5.84 -3.58 -5.74
N SER A 10 -4.73 -4.12 -5.22
CA SER A 10 -3.63 -4.61 -6.05
C SER A 10 -4.07 -5.76 -6.97
N ALA A 11 -4.84 -6.70 -6.45
CA ALA A 11 -5.40 -7.79 -7.23
C ALA A 11 -6.39 -7.28 -8.29
N ALA A 12 -7.27 -6.33 -7.94
CA ALA A 12 -8.21 -5.74 -8.88
C ALA A 12 -7.51 -5.04 -10.05
N ILE A 13 -6.49 -4.22 -9.75
CA ILE A 13 -5.65 -3.54 -10.75
C ILE A 13 -4.96 -4.58 -11.63
N LYS A 14 -4.30 -5.59 -11.03
CA LYS A 14 -3.54 -6.58 -11.80
C LYS A 14 -4.44 -7.42 -12.71
N LEU A 15 -5.64 -7.80 -12.24
CA LEU A 15 -6.61 -8.51 -13.07
C LEU A 15 -7.05 -7.69 -14.29
N LYS A 16 -7.30 -6.39 -14.12
CA LYS A 16 -7.64 -5.50 -15.24
C LYS A 16 -6.47 -5.31 -16.21
N GLN A 17 -5.25 -5.13 -15.71
CA GLN A 17 -4.04 -5.08 -16.54
C GLN A 17 -3.87 -6.36 -17.38
N LEU A 18 -4.02 -7.54 -16.76
CA LEU A 18 -3.91 -8.82 -17.46
C LEU A 18 -5.02 -9.03 -18.48
N ALA A 19 -6.26 -8.64 -18.15
CA ALA A 19 -7.39 -8.73 -19.07
C ALA A 19 -7.16 -7.84 -20.31
N ALA A 20 -6.67 -6.60 -20.12
CA ALA A 20 -6.32 -5.70 -21.20
C ALA A 20 -5.19 -6.26 -22.09
N GLN A 21 -4.13 -6.82 -21.48
CA GLN A 21 -3.02 -7.45 -22.21
C GLN A 21 -3.46 -8.65 -23.06
N GLN A 22 -4.47 -9.40 -22.59
CA GLN A 22 -5.01 -10.56 -23.31
C GLN A 22 -6.22 -10.21 -24.19
N SER A 23 -6.59 -8.94 -24.30
CA SER A 23 -7.79 -8.46 -25.01
C SER A 23 -9.07 -9.20 -24.59
N LYS A 24 -9.20 -9.50 -23.29
CA LYS A 24 -10.36 -10.15 -22.70
C LYS A 24 -11.23 -9.14 -21.97
N GLU A 25 -12.53 -9.29 -22.10
CA GLU A 25 -13.46 -8.57 -21.25
C GLU A 25 -13.51 -9.24 -19.87
N LEU A 26 -13.17 -8.47 -18.83
CA LEU A 26 -13.27 -8.93 -17.45
C LEU A 26 -13.93 -7.85 -16.61
N ARG A 27 -15.07 -8.21 -16.01
CA ARG A 27 -15.74 -7.37 -15.03
C ARG A 27 -15.13 -7.60 -13.65
N VAL A 28 -14.61 -6.53 -13.05
CA VAL A 28 -14.01 -6.56 -11.71
C VAL A 28 -14.68 -5.48 -10.88
N CYS A 29 -15.21 -5.85 -9.73
CA CYS A 29 -15.88 -4.96 -8.79
C CYS A 29 -15.17 -5.02 -7.43
N VAL A 30 -15.02 -3.86 -6.77
CA VAL A 30 -14.51 -3.71 -5.41
C VAL A 30 -15.59 -3.08 -4.55
N ILE A 31 -15.93 -3.74 -3.44
CA ILE A 31 -16.97 -3.31 -2.50
C ILE A 31 -16.29 -2.90 -1.19
N GLU A 32 -16.63 -1.73 -0.67
CA GLU A 32 -16.05 -1.17 0.55
C GLU A 32 -17.13 -0.57 1.45
N LYS A 33 -17.13 -0.97 2.73
CA LYS A 33 -18.05 -0.47 3.75
C LYS A 33 -17.78 0.98 4.15
N ALA A 34 -16.52 1.41 4.08
CA ALA A 34 -16.11 2.77 4.38
C ALA A 34 -16.75 3.76 3.39
N SER A 35 -17.07 4.97 3.87
CA SER A 35 -17.61 6.04 3.02
C SER A 35 -16.65 6.47 1.92
N THR A 36 -15.35 6.28 2.14
CA THR A 36 -14.28 6.49 1.16
C THR A 36 -13.22 5.41 1.33
N PHE A 37 -12.54 5.08 0.23
CA PHE A 37 -11.46 4.09 0.24
C PHE A 37 -10.35 4.50 1.22
N GLY A 38 -9.98 3.57 2.11
CA GLY A 38 -8.95 3.79 3.13
C GLY A 38 -9.43 4.45 4.43
N ALA A 39 -10.69 4.90 4.55
CA ALA A 39 -11.16 5.57 5.78
C ALA A 39 -11.28 4.65 7.00
N HIS A 40 -11.46 3.34 6.81
CA HIS A 40 -11.38 2.35 7.89
C HIS A 40 -9.97 1.76 8.09
N THR A 41 -8.96 2.25 7.36
CA THR A 41 -7.60 1.72 7.47
C THR A 41 -6.81 2.44 8.55
N LEU A 42 -6.23 1.65 9.47
CA LEU A 42 -5.31 2.14 10.50
C LEU A 42 -4.01 1.34 10.43
N SER A 43 -2.89 2.03 10.22
CA SER A 43 -1.54 1.44 10.29
C SER A 43 -0.49 2.54 10.45
N GLY A 44 0.59 2.24 11.18
CA GLY A 44 1.82 3.05 11.20
C GLY A 44 2.74 2.79 10.00
N ALA A 45 2.31 1.95 9.06
CA ALA A 45 2.92 1.47 7.83
C ALA A 45 4.33 2.00 7.47
N CYS A 46 5.28 1.07 7.49
CA CYS A 46 6.53 1.13 6.73
C CYS A 46 6.37 0.19 5.52
N ILE A 47 6.45 0.73 4.30
CA ILE A 47 6.19 0.01 3.05
C ILE A 47 7.52 -0.28 2.34
N GLU A 48 7.76 -1.54 2.00
CA GLU A 48 8.74 -1.94 0.98
C GLU A 48 8.08 -1.83 -0.40
N THR A 49 8.78 -1.23 -1.36
CA THR A 49 8.15 -0.77 -2.61
C THR A 49 8.09 -1.81 -3.71
N ARG A 50 8.77 -2.96 -3.61
CA ARG A 50 8.96 -3.87 -4.76
C ARG A 50 7.64 -4.34 -5.37
N ALA A 51 6.68 -4.70 -4.52
CA ALA A 51 5.35 -5.09 -5.01
C ALA A 51 4.62 -3.93 -5.72
N LEU A 52 4.83 -2.69 -5.25
CA LEU A 52 4.30 -1.51 -5.91
C LEU A 52 5.06 -1.19 -7.21
N ASP A 53 6.38 -1.34 -7.21
CA ASP A 53 7.26 -1.19 -8.38
C ASP A 53 6.87 -2.19 -9.49
N GLU A 54 6.46 -3.41 -9.13
CA GLU A 54 5.97 -4.43 -10.07
C GLU A 54 4.54 -4.16 -10.58
N LEU A 55 3.67 -3.59 -9.74
CA LEU A 55 2.27 -3.34 -10.07
C LEU A 55 2.08 -2.06 -10.89
N ILE A 56 2.76 -0.98 -10.49
CA ILE A 56 2.66 0.37 -11.07
C ILE A 56 4.08 0.97 -11.09
N PRO A 57 4.93 0.63 -12.09
CA PRO A 57 6.34 1.03 -12.10
C PRO A 57 6.57 2.56 -12.08
N ASP A 58 5.60 3.33 -12.57
CA ASP A 58 5.58 4.79 -12.67
C ASP A 58 4.77 5.45 -11.53
N TRP A 59 4.68 4.78 -10.36
CA TRP A 59 3.90 5.27 -9.22
C TRP A 59 4.36 6.64 -8.71
N LYS A 60 5.64 6.99 -8.86
CA LYS A 60 6.20 8.29 -8.43
C LYS A 60 5.63 9.42 -9.27
N GLU A 61 5.65 9.24 -10.58
CA GLU A 61 5.14 10.18 -11.59
C GLU A 61 3.62 10.32 -11.48
N LYS A 62 2.94 9.22 -11.12
CA LYS A 62 1.50 9.18 -10.82
C LYS A 62 1.13 9.74 -9.44
N GLY A 63 2.08 10.26 -8.68
CA GLY A 63 1.83 10.98 -7.43
C GLY A 63 1.46 10.09 -6.24
N ALA A 64 1.93 8.84 -6.18
CA ALA A 64 1.66 7.99 -5.02
C ALA A 64 2.20 8.64 -3.73
N PRO A 65 1.49 8.53 -2.59
CA PRO A 65 1.80 9.28 -1.37
C PRO A 65 2.96 8.69 -0.54
N LEU A 66 4.05 8.28 -1.19
CA LEU A 66 5.27 7.73 -0.58
C LEU A 66 6.35 8.82 -0.50
N ASN A 67 6.11 9.82 0.34
CA ASN A 67 6.95 11.04 0.39
C ASN A 67 8.04 11.01 1.48
N ASN A 68 8.01 10.02 2.37
CA ASN A 68 8.90 9.97 3.54
C ASN A 68 9.78 8.72 3.50
N PRO A 69 10.93 8.74 2.79
CA PRO A 69 11.87 7.62 2.83
C PRO A 69 12.40 7.43 4.26
N VAL A 70 12.60 6.18 4.67
CA VAL A 70 13.21 5.87 5.97
C VAL A 70 14.68 6.29 5.94
N THR A 71 15.05 7.18 6.87
CA THR A 71 16.42 7.69 7.02
C THR A 71 17.17 7.06 8.19
N LYS A 72 16.46 6.55 9.19
CA LYS A 72 17.06 5.96 10.38
C LYS A 72 16.11 4.97 11.05
N ASP A 73 16.61 3.78 11.34
CA ASP A 73 15.97 2.79 12.19
C ASP A 73 16.50 2.90 13.62
N ARG A 74 15.63 2.73 14.62
CA ARG A 74 16.03 2.59 16.03
C ARG A 74 15.17 1.52 16.70
N PHE A 75 15.82 0.65 17.45
CA PHE A 75 15.14 -0.40 18.21
C PHE A 75 15.63 -0.35 19.66
N TYR A 76 14.69 -0.48 20.60
CA TYR A 76 14.98 -0.36 22.02
C TYR A 76 14.23 -1.44 22.78
N TYR A 77 14.90 -2.02 23.77
CA TYR A 77 14.24 -2.77 24.83
C TYR A 77 13.92 -1.83 25.98
N LEU A 78 12.64 -1.73 26.35
CA LEU A 78 12.16 -0.82 27.38
C LEU A 78 12.00 -1.56 28.71
N THR A 79 12.50 -0.97 29.79
CA THR A 79 12.13 -1.31 31.16
C THR A 79 11.25 -0.21 31.73
N LYS A 80 10.78 -0.36 32.99
CA LYS A 80 9.98 0.68 33.65
C LYS A 80 10.61 2.07 33.60
N ASN A 81 11.94 2.15 33.74
CA ASN A 81 12.66 3.42 33.89
C ASN A 81 13.84 3.60 32.90
N SER A 82 14.03 2.69 31.93
CA SER A 82 15.16 2.76 31.01
C SER A 82 14.82 2.27 29.59
N ALA A 83 15.63 2.70 28.63
CA ALA A 83 15.58 2.25 27.24
C ALA A 83 16.98 1.77 26.84
N ILE A 84 17.12 0.48 26.56
CA ILE A 84 18.37 -0.16 26.16
C ILE A 84 18.39 -0.23 24.62
N PRO A 85 19.31 0.47 23.93
CA PRO A 85 19.37 0.43 22.47
C PRO A 85 19.83 -0.95 22.00
N ILE A 86 19.12 -1.48 21.00
CA ILE A 86 19.49 -2.70 20.31
C ILE A 86 20.01 -2.30 18.92
N PRO A 87 21.24 -2.67 18.54
CA PRO A 87 21.79 -2.32 17.23
C PRO A 87 21.03 -3.04 16.10
N ILE A 88 20.83 -2.32 14.99
CA ILE A 88 20.18 -2.85 13.79
C ILE A 88 21.23 -2.92 12.68
N PHE A 89 21.40 -4.10 12.09
CA PHE A 89 22.31 -4.35 10.99
C PHE A 89 21.54 -4.78 9.73
N LYS A 90 22.15 -4.57 8.56
CA LYS A 90 21.62 -5.06 7.29
C LYS A 90 21.45 -6.59 7.36
N GLY A 91 20.29 -7.08 6.93
CA GLY A 91 19.91 -8.50 7.02
C GLY A 91 19.02 -8.84 8.22
N LEU A 92 18.87 -7.94 9.19
CA LEU A 92 17.84 -8.07 10.22
C LEU A 92 16.47 -7.65 9.69
N PRO A 93 15.36 -8.26 10.16
CA PRO A 93 14.01 -7.95 9.67
C PRO A 93 13.54 -6.53 9.99
N MET A 94 14.18 -5.85 10.94
CA MET A 94 13.88 -4.47 11.33
C MET A 94 14.70 -3.43 10.54
N TYR A 95 15.47 -3.85 9.53
CA TYR A 95 16.25 -2.96 8.66
C TYR A 95 15.36 -2.43 7.52
N ASN A 96 15.00 -1.15 7.57
CA ASN A 96 14.03 -0.54 6.64
C ASN A 96 14.67 0.42 5.61
N HIS A 97 15.98 0.38 5.41
CA HIS A 97 16.59 1.25 4.40
C HIS A 97 16.06 0.90 3.01
N GLY A 98 15.57 1.92 2.28
CA GLY A 98 14.88 1.78 1.00
C GLY A 98 13.35 1.76 1.11
N ASN A 99 12.80 1.65 2.33
CA ASN A 99 11.35 1.67 2.56
C ASN A 99 10.83 3.10 2.81
N TYR A 100 9.51 3.24 2.85
CA TYR A 100 8.82 4.50 3.06
C TYR A 100 7.86 4.46 4.25
N ILE A 101 7.82 5.53 5.04
CA ILE A 101 6.82 5.75 6.08
C ILE A 101 5.61 6.42 5.44
N VAL A 102 4.44 5.79 5.54
CA VAL A 102 3.25 6.24 4.81
C VAL A 102 2.03 6.38 5.72
N ARG A 103 1.09 7.22 5.29
CA ARG A 103 -0.29 7.15 5.77
C ARG A 103 -1.02 6.12 4.92
N LEU A 104 -1.21 4.90 5.44
CA LEU A 104 -1.74 3.79 4.65
C LEU A 104 -3.12 4.09 4.05
N GLY A 105 -3.99 4.80 4.78
CA GLY A 105 -5.29 5.23 4.23
C GLY A 105 -5.16 6.12 2.99
N LYS A 106 -4.13 7.00 2.92
CA LYS A 106 -3.87 7.80 1.70
C LYS A 106 -3.37 6.94 0.55
N LEU A 107 -2.51 5.95 0.84
CA LEU A 107 -2.04 5.02 -0.17
C LEU A 107 -3.19 4.18 -0.75
N ILE A 108 -4.11 3.73 0.10
CA ILE A 108 -5.31 3.01 -0.34
C ILE A 108 -6.24 3.90 -1.15
N GLY A 109 -6.45 5.15 -0.74
CA GLY A 109 -7.21 6.13 -1.53
C GLY A 109 -6.61 6.28 -2.93
N TRP A 110 -5.30 6.49 -3.02
CA TRP A 110 -4.58 6.57 -4.29
C TRP A 110 -4.66 5.28 -5.12
N LEU A 111 -4.52 4.10 -4.49
CA LEU A 111 -4.72 2.82 -5.18
C LEU A 111 -6.15 2.66 -5.71
N GLY A 112 -7.14 3.22 -5.01
CA GLY A 112 -8.52 3.27 -5.48
C GLY A 112 -8.66 4.07 -6.77
N GLU A 113 -8.03 5.25 -6.85
CA GLU A 113 -7.97 6.06 -8.07
C GLU A 113 -7.28 5.29 -9.22
N GLN A 114 -6.20 4.56 -8.94
CA GLN A 114 -5.52 3.74 -9.95
C GLN A 114 -6.38 2.54 -10.41
N ALA A 115 -7.15 1.93 -9.50
CA ALA A 115 -8.08 0.85 -9.82
C ALA A 115 -9.23 1.33 -10.70
N GLU A 116 -9.82 2.47 -10.36
CA GLU A 116 -10.89 3.11 -11.16
C GLU A 116 -10.37 3.46 -12.56
N ALA A 117 -9.18 4.05 -12.66
CA ALA A 117 -8.54 4.35 -13.95
C ALA A 117 -8.24 3.09 -14.79
N ALA A 118 -8.04 1.93 -14.15
CA ALA A 118 -7.91 0.63 -14.82
C ALA A 118 -9.26 0.00 -15.21
N GLY A 119 -10.38 0.69 -14.96
CA GLY A 119 -11.73 0.25 -15.28
C GLY A 119 -12.34 -0.72 -14.28
N VAL A 120 -11.83 -0.78 -13.05
CA VAL A 120 -12.46 -1.50 -11.94
C VAL A 120 -13.71 -0.73 -11.50
N GLU A 121 -14.81 -1.44 -11.25
CA GLU A 121 -16.02 -0.84 -10.70
C GLU A 121 -15.85 -0.69 -9.17
N MET A 122 -15.98 0.55 -8.68
CA MET A 122 -15.67 0.91 -7.30
C MET A 122 -16.96 1.27 -6.54
N TYR A 123 -17.24 0.57 -5.45
CA TYR A 123 -18.47 0.78 -4.65
C TYR A 123 -18.12 1.04 -3.18
N PRO A 124 -17.90 2.31 -2.78
CA PRO A 124 -17.79 2.68 -1.38
C PRO A 124 -19.17 2.69 -0.69
N ALA A 125 -19.17 2.77 0.64
CA ALA A 125 -20.36 2.77 1.50
C ALA A 125 -21.31 1.57 1.32
N THR A 126 -20.80 0.41 0.89
CA THR A 126 -21.56 -0.81 0.63
C THR A 126 -21.00 -1.98 1.44
#